data_AF-A0A1B8Y563-F1
#
_entry.id   AF-A0A1B8Y563-F1
#
_cell.length_a   1.000
_cell.length_b   1.000
_cell.length_c   1.000
_cell.angle_alpha   90.00
_cell.angle_beta   90.00
_cell.angle_gamma   90.00
#
_symmetry.space_group_name_H-M   'P 1'
#
loop_
_entity.id
_entity.type
_entity.pdbx_description
1 polymer ?
#
loop_
_entity_poly.entity_id
_entity_poly.type
_entity_poly.pdbx_seq_one_letter_code
_entity_poly.pdbx_strand_id
1 'polypeptide(L)'
;QYLLLVPTVLHGASEEKFCLLLSHLNETVTMTLTLYLPTQNHTLLEKQVTEKEEDGCVTFMTPKLEVAAVAILTLDVQGDALHFKSQRKILIKPLQNPVFIQTDKPIYKPGQKVQFRIASLDENFHPVSEK
;
A
#
# COMPACT_ATOMS: atom_id res chain seq x y z
N GLN A 1 -5.35 23.97 -5.91
CA GLN A 1 -5.68 23.21 -4.68
C GLN A 1 -5.24 21.76 -4.89
N TYR A 2 -5.09 20.97 -3.82
CA TYR A 2 -4.72 19.55 -3.95
C TYR A 2 -5.52 18.66 -2.98
N LEU A 3 -5.79 17.43 -3.40
CA LEU A 3 -6.34 16.37 -2.56
C LEU A 3 -5.55 15.08 -2.81
N LEU A 4 -4.91 14.56 -1.76
CA LEU A 4 -4.18 13.29 -1.79
C LEU A 4 -4.93 12.26 -0.94
N LEU A 5 -5.36 11.17 -1.58
CA LEU A 5 -6.01 10.03 -0.96
C LEU A 5 -5.06 8.85 -0.96
N VAL A 6 -4.73 8.37 0.24
CA VAL A 6 -3.87 7.21 0.44
C VAL A 6 -4.32 6.45 1.70
N PRO A 7 -4.34 5.11 1.69
CA PRO A 7 -4.58 4.34 2.89
C PRO A 7 -3.56 4.66 4.00
N THR A 8 -4.00 4.64 5.25
CA THR A 8 -3.09 4.85 6.40
C THR A 8 -2.25 3.61 6.71
N VAL A 9 -2.72 2.44 6.26
CA VAL A 9 -2.03 1.16 6.37
C VAL A 9 -1.96 0.54 4.99
N LEU A 10 -0.77 0.10 4.60
CA LEU A 10 -0.48 -0.63 3.37
C LEU A 10 0.06 -2.01 3.71
N HIS A 11 -0.14 -2.97 2.82
CA HIS A 11 0.53 -4.27 2.93
C HIS A 11 1.84 -4.25 2.16
N GLY A 12 2.81 -5.05 2.56
CA GLY A 12 4.14 -5.14 1.96
C GLY A 12 4.13 -6.18 0.84
N ALA A 13 4.86 -5.96 -0.24
CA ALA A 13 4.83 -6.82 -1.42
C ALA A 13 3.40 -6.98 -2.02
N SER A 14 2.54 -5.99 -1.85
CA SER A 14 1.20 -5.90 -2.45
C SER A 14 1.14 -4.74 -3.45
N GLU A 15 0.18 -4.81 -4.36
CA GLU A 15 -0.17 -3.68 -5.21
C GLU A 15 -1.09 -2.73 -4.42
N GLU A 16 -0.63 -1.50 -4.22
CA GLU A 16 -1.33 -0.46 -3.48
C GLU A 16 -1.64 0.72 -4.38
N LYS A 17 -2.63 1.52 -4.00
CA LYS A 17 -3.13 2.63 -4.82
C LYS A 17 -3.17 3.92 -4.03
N PHE A 18 -2.71 5.00 -4.64
CA PHE A 18 -3.00 6.36 -4.18
C PHE A 18 -3.71 7.13 -5.30
N CYS A 19 -4.54 8.09 -4.92
CA CYS A 19 -5.22 8.97 -5.85
C CYS A 19 -4.86 10.41 -5.52
N LEU A 20 -4.61 11.20 -6.56
CA LEU A 20 -4.33 12.61 -6.42
C LEU A 20 -5.22 13.40 -7.38
N LEU A 21 -5.77 14.48 -6.84
CA LEU A 21 -6.42 15.51 -7.62
C LEU A 21 -5.64 16.81 -7.45
N LEU A 22 -5.19 17.37 -8.57
CA LEU A 22 -4.65 18.72 -8.67
C LEU A 22 -5.63 19.59 -9.46
N SER A 23 -6.04 20.71 -8.88
CA SER A 23 -6.99 21.64 -9.51
C SER A 23 -6.49 23.07 -9.45
N HIS A 24 -6.96 23.90 -10.40
CA HIS A 24 -6.62 25.31 -10.50
C HIS A 24 -5.10 25.58 -10.57
N LEU A 25 -4.41 24.81 -11.41
CA LEU A 25 -3.02 25.09 -11.77
C LEU A 25 -3.03 26.19 -12.83
N ASN A 26 -2.15 27.20 -12.68
CA ASN A 26 -1.97 28.28 -13.67
C ASN A 26 -0.68 28.12 -14.47
N GLU A 27 0.05 27.03 -14.24
CA GLU A 27 1.32 26.70 -14.86
C GLU A 27 1.48 25.18 -14.93
N THR A 28 2.41 24.73 -15.76
CA THR A 28 2.81 23.32 -15.79
C THR A 28 3.69 23.03 -14.59
N VAL A 29 3.37 21.97 -13.85
CA VAL A 29 4.12 21.56 -12.66
C VAL A 29 4.70 20.16 -12.84
N THR A 30 5.89 19.95 -12.30
CA THR A 30 6.47 18.62 -12.11
C THR A 30 6.09 18.13 -10.73
N MET A 31 5.46 16.97 -10.68
CA MET A 31 5.06 16.32 -9.46
C MET A 31 5.88 15.07 -9.23
N THR A 32 6.39 14.91 -8.01
CA THR A 32 7.12 13.72 -7.56
C THR A 32 6.50 13.19 -6.27
N LEU A 33 6.17 11.91 -6.26
CA LEU A 33 5.72 11.20 -5.06
C LEU A 33 6.78 10.20 -4.63
N THR A 34 7.31 10.38 -3.41
CA THR A 34 8.38 9.56 -2.87
C THR A 34 7.98 8.96 -1.52
N LEU A 35 8.18 7.66 -1.39
CA LEU A 35 8.01 6.90 -0.17
C LEU A 35 9.37 6.75 0.52
N TYR A 36 9.51 7.34 1.70
CA TYR A 36 10.72 7.26 2.52
C TYR A 36 10.54 6.17 3.58
N LEU A 37 11.28 5.08 3.45
CA LEU A 37 11.40 4.04 4.47
C LEU A 37 12.75 4.16 5.19
N PRO A 38 12.89 3.58 6.40
CA PRO A 38 14.16 3.58 7.11
C PRO A 38 15.31 2.91 6.34
N THR A 39 15.00 1.97 5.44
CA THR A 39 15.97 1.21 4.66
C THR A 39 16.33 1.89 3.35
N GLN A 40 15.33 2.31 2.58
CA GLN A 40 15.50 2.89 1.24
C GLN A 40 14.32 3.81 0.87
N ASN A 41 14.59 4.79 0.01
CA ASN A 41 13.57 5.64 -0.56
C ASN A 41 13.11 5.10 -1.92
N HIS A 42 11.81 5.13 -2.17
CA HIS A 42 11.20 4.69 -3.42
C HIS A 42 10.41 5.83 -4.06
N THR A 43 10.80 6.26 -5.25
CA THR A 43 9.99 7.18 -6.06
C THR A 43 8.86 6.38 -6.71
N LEU A 44 7.63 6.69 -6.33
CA LEU A 44 6.43 5.98 -6.79
C LEU A 44 5.87 6.57 -8.08
N LEU A 45 6.01 7.88 -8.25
CA LEU A 45 5.52 8.61 -9.42
C LEU A 45 6.36 9.85 -9.64
N GLU A 46 6.68 10.11 -10.90
CA GLU A 46 7.19 11.39 -11.36
C GLU A 46 6.47 11.75 -12.65
N LYS A 47 5.80 12.90 -12.69
CA LYS A 47 4.94 13.28 -13.80
C LYS A 47 4.85 14.79 -13.95
N GLN A 48 4.86 15.26 -15.20
CA GLN A 48 4.49 16.63 -15.53
C GLN A 48 2.98 16.73 -15.71
N VAL A 49 2.37 17.68 -15.02
CA VAL A 49 0.94 17.96 -15.02
C VAL A 49 0.75 19.36 -15.60
N THR A 50 -0.10 19.47 -16.62
CA THR A 50 -0.41 20.75 -17.27
C THR A 50 -1.69 21.36 -16.69
N GLU A 51 -2.08 22.55 -17.14
CA GLU A 51 -3.19 23.38 -16.63
C GLU A 51 -4.56 22.67 -16.51
N LYS A 52 -4.75 21.52 -17.16
CA LYS A 52 -5.99 20.73 -17.01
C LYS A 52 -6.03 20.03 -15.65
N GLU A 53 -7.24 19.94 -15.10
CA GLU A 53 -7.53 19.08 -13.95
C GLU A 53 -7.04 17.66 -14.24
N GLU A 54 -6.05 17.23 -13.49
CA GLU A 54 -5.54 15.86 -13.56
C GLU A 54 -5.97 15.13 -12.29
N ASP A 55 -7.00 14.29 -12.47
CA ASP A 55 -7.37 13.23 -11.55
C ASP A 55 -6.71 11.95 -12.03
N GLY A 56 -5.92 11.34 -11.17
CA GLY A 56 -5.27 10.09 -11.46
C GLY A 56 -5.05 9.29 -10.19
N CYS A 57 -5.36 8.01 -10.29
CA CYS A 57 -4.86 7.06 -9.32
C CYS A 57 -3.73 6.24 -9.93
N VAL A 58 -2.69 6.03 -9.14
CA VAL A 58 -1.53 5.27 -9.55
C VAL A 58 -1.39 4.08 -8.62
N THR A 59 -1.21 2.92 -9.24
CA THR A 59 -0.86 1.71 -8.51
C THR A 59 0.66 1.58 -8.41
N PHE A 60 1.14 1.07 -7.29
CA PHE A 60 2.54 0.83 -7.05
C PHE A 60 2.72 -0.43 -6.20
N MET A 61 3.85 -1.11 -6.39
CA MET A 61 4.21 -2.23 -5.53
C MET A 61 4.92 -1.72 -4.28
N THR A 62 4.43 -2.10 -3.11
CA THR A 62 5.12 -1.83 -1.86
C THR A 62 6.33 -2.75 -1.69
N PRO A 63 7.40 -2.28 -1.03
CA PRO A 63 8.54 -3.14 -0.76
C PRO A 63 8.14 -4.25 0.21
N LYS A 64 8.78 -5.42 0.05
CA LYS A 64 8.64 -6.51 1.01
C LYS A 64 9.29 -6.09 2.34
N LEU A 65 8.55 -6.24 3.43
CA LEU A 65 9.03 -6.00 4.78
C LEU A 65 8.88 -7.25 5.62
N GLU A 66 9.89 -7.56 6.44
CA GLU A 66 9.83 -8.64 7.43
C GLU A 66 9.13 -8.19 8.72
N VAL A 67 9.20 -6.88 9.03
CA VAL A 67 8.57 -6.26 10.21
C VAL A 67 7.85 -4.98 9.76
N ALA A 68 6.74 -4.66 10.43
CA ALA A 68 6.00 -3.44 10.13
C ALA A 68 6.88 -2.20 10.33
N ALA A 69 6.78 -1.24 9.40
CA ALA A 69 7.56 -0.02 9.42
C ALA A 69 6.69 1.20 9.12
N VAL A 70 7.01 2.32 9.77
CA VAL A 70 6.40 3.62 9.42
C VAL A 70 7.20 4.22 8.28
N ALA A 71 6.51 4.52 7.19
CA ALA A 71 7.04 5.25 6.04
C ALA A 71 6.53 6.70 6.04
N ILE A 72 7.28 7.59 5.42
CA ILE A 72 6.84 8.96 5.14
C ILE A 72 6.61 9.08 3.64
N LEU A 73 5.36 9.25 3.24
CA LEU A 73 5.00 9.59 1.87
C LEU A 73 5.10 11.10 1.69
N THR A 74 5.96 11.55 0.78
CA THR A 74 6.13 12.96 0.44
C THR A 74 5.66 13.19 -0.99
N LEU A 75 4.68 14.07 -1.14
CA LEU A 75 4.30 14.68 -2.40
C LEU A 75 5.06 16.00 -2.54
N ASP A 76 5.83 16.11 -3.60
CA ASP A 76 6.55 17.32 -4.01
C ASP A 76 5.96 17.82 -5.32
N VAL A 77 5.57 19.09 -5.38
CA VAL A 77 5.02 19.71 -6.60
C VAL A 77 5.81 20.97 -6.85
N GLN A 78 6.47 21.02 -8.01
CA GLN A 78 7.40 22.06 -8.40
C GLN A 78 7.08 22.60 -9.79
N GLY A 79 6.68 23.86 -9.87
CA GLY A 79 6.58 24.67 -11.09
C GLY A 79 7.47 25.90 -10.99
N ASP A 80 7.27 26.87 -11.89
CA ASP A 80 8.07 28.09 -11.96
C ASP A 80 7.74 29.04 -10.80
N ALA A 81 6.47 29.17 -10.44
CA ALA A 81 6.00 30.02 -9.34
C ALA A 81 5.42 29.22 -8.16
N LEU A 82 4.86 28.03 -8.41
CA LEU A 82 4.23 27.17 -7.41
C LEU A 82 5.23 26.12 -6.93
N HIS A 83 5.49 26.10 -5.62
CA HIS A 83 6.23 25.00 -5.00
C HIS A 83 5.61 24.68 -3.65
N PHE A 84 5.22 23.42 -3.47
CA PHE A 84 4.74 22.94 -2.18
C PHE A 84 5.09 21.48 -1.95
N LYS A 85 5.20 21.12 -0.67
CA LYS A 85 5.44 19.76 -0.21
C LYS A 85 4.39 19.36 0.80
N SER A 86 3.88 18.14 0.65
CA SER A 86 2.91 17.54 1.58
C SER A 86 3.44 16.19 2.04
N GLN A 87 3.38 15.94 3.34
CA GLN A 87 3.87 14.70 3.94
C GLN A 87 2.79 13.97 4.71
N ARG A 88 2.76 12.63 4.59
CA ARG A 88 1.88 11.74 5.34
C ARG A 88 2.69 10.57 5.90
N LYS A 89 2.46 10.24 7.17
CA LYS A 89 2.98 9.01 7.77
C LYS A 89 2.02 7.87 7.44
N ILE A 90 2.58 6.76 6.97
CA ILE A 90 1.85 5.56 6.57
C ILE A 90 2.50 4.37 7.24
N LEU A 91 1.71 3.40 7.70
CA LEU A 91 2.22 2.14 8.22
C LEU A 91 2.24 1.09 7.10
N ILE A 92 3.39 0.47 6.85
CA ILE A 92 3.48 -0.68 5.94
C ILE A 92 3.65 -1.93 6.80
N LYS A 93 2.74 -2.89 6.65
CA LYS A 93 2.80 -4.17 7.36
C LYS A 93 3.29 -5.28 6.43
N PRO A 94 4.02 -6.29 6.93
CA PRO A 94 4.27 -7.50 6.15
C PRO A 94 2.95 -8.09 5.65
N LEU A 95 2.95 -8.63 4.42
CA LEU A 95 1.80 -9.42 3.95
C LEU A 95 1.65 -10.64 4.86
N GLN A 96 0.47 -10.81 5.43
CA GLN A 96 0.13 -11.94 6.29
C GLN A 96 -1.19 -12.52 5.82
N ASN A 97 -1.13 -13.75 5.32
CA ASN A 97 -2.32 -14.48 4.95
C ASN A 97 -2.87 -15.20 6.19
N PRO A 98 -4.15 -15.00 6.55
CA PRO A 98 -4.75 -15.73 7.66
C PRO A 98 -4.75 -17.24 7.39
N VAL A 99 -4.28 -18.00 8.38
CA VAL A 99 -4.27 -19.46 8.36
C VAL A 99 -5.38 -19.99 9.25
N PHE A 100 -6.22 -20.85 8.68
CA PHE A 100 -7.34 -21.49 9.34
C PHE A 100 -7.08 -22.99 9.51
N ILE A 101 -7.39 -23.51 10.69
CA ILE A 101 -7.32 -24.94 10.99
C ILE A 101 -8.72 -25.41 11.32
N GLN A 102 -9.19 -26.42 10.60
CA GLN A 102 -10.46 -27.08 10.86
C GLN A 102 -10.23 -28.56 11.13
N THR A 103 -10.65 -29.02 12.29
CA THR A 103 -10.66 -30.44 12.65
C THR A 103 -11.99 -31.09 12.24
N ASP A 104 -11.99 -32.41 12.08
CA ASP A 104 -13.21 -33.17 11.76
C ASP A 104 -14.24 -33.14 12.89
N LYS A 105 -13.80 -32.95 14.15
CA LYS A 105 -14.64 -32.81 15.34
C LYS A 105 -14.04 -31.80 16.32
N PRO A 106 -14.87 -31.18 17.19
CA PRO A 106 -14.37 -30.28 18.23
C PRO A 106 -13.81 -30.99 19.48
N ILE A 107 -14.18 -32.26 19.74
CA ILE A 107 -13.79 -33.03 20.94
C ILE A 107 -13.48 -34.49 20.55
N TYR A 108 -12.43 -35.06 21.15
CA TYR A 108 -11.96 -36.42 20.88
C TYR A 108 -11.86 -37.27 22.15
N LYS A 109 -12.09 -38.57 22.02
CA LYS A 109 -11.77 -39.57 23.07
C LYS A 109 -10.30 -40.02 22.95
N PRO A 110 -9.70 -40.50 24.05
CA PRO A 110 -8.36 -41.11 24.00
C PRO A 110 -8.28 -42.21 22.93
N GLY A 111 -7.19 -42.21 22.14
CA GLY A 111 -6.95 -43.18 21.07
C GLY A 111 -7.64 -42.88 19.73
N GLN A 112 -8.47 -41.84 19.63
CA GLN A 112 -9.04 -41.44 18.34
C GLN A 112 -8.03 -40.72 17.45
N LYS A 113 -8.03 -41.05 16.16
CA LYS A 113 -7.28 -40.31 15.14
C LYS A 113 -7.99 -38.99 14.79
N VAL A 114 -7.25 -37.89 14.82
CA VAL A 114 -7.71 -36.56 14.42
C VAL A 114 -7.47 -36.38 12.93
N GLN A 115 -8.49 -35.94 12.19
CA GLN A 115 -8.35 -35.46 10.82
C GLN A 115 -8.54 -33.95 10.81
N PHE A 116 -7.71 -33.24 10.04
CA PHE A 116 -7.80 -31.79 9.98
C PHE A 116 -7.44 -31.28 8.58
N ARG A 117 -7.85 -30.05 8.31
CA ARG A 117 -7.53 -29.29 7.11
C ARG A 117 -6.90 -27.97 7.54
N ILE A 118 -5.90 -27.56 6.79
CA ILE A 118 -5.26 -26.25 6.90
C ILE A 118 -5.53 -25.51 5.61
N ALA A 119 -5.97 -24.26 5.70
CA ALA A 119 -6.15 -23.37 4.57
C ALA A 119 -5.52 -22.02 4.89
N SER A 120 -4.82 -21.43 3.91
CA SER A 120 -4.38 -20.03 3.93
C SER A 120 -5.15 -19.26 2.88
N LEU A 121 -5.58 -18.04 3.19
CA LEU A 121 -6.37 -17.19 2.30
C LEU A 121 -5.70 -15.82 2.15
N ASP A 122 -5.80 -15.19 0.98
CA ASP A 122 -5.41 -13.78 0.79
C ASP A 122 -6.49 -12.81 1.34
N GLU A 123 -6.25 -11.50 1.21
CA GLU A 123 -7.18 -10.44 1.63
C GLU A 123 -8.53 -10.46 0.89
N ASN A 124 -8.56 -11.06 -0.30
CA ASN A 124 -9.77 -11.25 -1.10
C ASN A 124 -10.42 -12.63 -0.86
N PHE A 125 -9.94 -13.38 0.14
CA PHE A 125 -10.37 -14.73 0.49
C PHE A 125 -10.12 -15.79 -0.57
N HIS A 126 -9.19 -15.57 -1.50
CA HIS A 126 -8.73 -16.60 -2.42
C HIS A 126 -7.73 -17.53 -1.73
N PRO A 127 -7.75 -18.84 -2.04
CA PRO A 127 -6.78 -19.78 -1.48
C PRO A 127 -5.37 -19.47 -1.97
N VAL A 128 -4.43 -19.40 -1.03
CA VAL A 128 -3.00 -19.20 -1.32
C VAL A 128 -2.18 -20.37 -0.83
N SER A 129 -1.19 -20.76 -1.62
CA SER A 129 -0.19 -21.75 -1.19
C SER A 129 0.92 -21.03 -0.47
N GLU A 130 1.01 -21.21 0.84
CA GLU A 130 2.21 -20.85 1.60
C GLU A 130 3.38 -21.73 1.13
N LYS A 131 4.57 -21.15 1.01
CA LYS A 131 5.81 -21.87 0.65
C LYS A 131 6.65 -22.15 1.87
#